data_AF-A0A519FHA3-F1
#
_entry.id   AF-A0A519FHA3-F1
#
_cell.length_a   1.000
_cell.length_b   1.000
_cell.length_c   1.000
_cell.angle_alpha   90.00
_cell.angle_beta   90.00
_cell.angle_gamma   90.00
#
_symmetry.space_group_name_H-M   'P 1'
#
loop_
_entity.id
_entity.type
_entity.pdbx_description
1 polymer ?
#
loop_
_entity_poly.entity_id
_entity_poly.type
_entity_poly.pdbx_seq_one_letter_code
_entity_poly.pdbx_strand_id
1 'polypeptide(L)'
;MNTRLEAPAAALIHPDERAARLQLAACYRVFAMLGWTEMIYNHITVRLPDSVTGGEKQFLINPFGLHYSEVTASNLLKIDLQGKVLDGGAWPVNPAGFTVHAA
;
A
#
# COMPACT_ATOMS: atom_id res chain seq x y z
N MET A 1 -16.38 -9.32 -33.94
CA MET A 1 -15.67 -10.27 -33.06
C MET A 1 -15.06 -9.47 -31.92
N ASN A 2 -15.54 -9.73 -30.69
CA ASN A 2 -15.13 -9.07 -29.46
C ASN A 2 -13.72 -9.47 -29.04
N THR A 3 -12.91 -8.50 -28.66
CA THR A 3 -11.87 -8.67 -27.64
C THR A 3 -11.98 -7.52 -26.65
N ARG A 4 -13.00 -7.57 -25.79
CA ARG A 4 -12.93 -6.87 -24.50
C ARG A 4 -11.82 -7.59 -23.72
N LEU A 5 -10.73 -6.89 -23.47
CA LEU A 5 -9.76 -7.28 -22.46
C LEU A 5 -10.53 -7.38 -21.14
N GLU A 6 -10.82 -8.59 -20.68
CA GLU A 6 -11.29 -8.79 -19.32
C GLU A 6 -10.17 -8.34 -18.39
N ALA A 7 -10.45 -7.30 -17.60
CA ALA A 7 -9.61 -6.99 -16.46
C ALA A 7 -9.57 -8.25 -15.59
N PRO A 8 -8.38 -8.73 -15.19
CA PRO A 8 -8.28 -9.90 -14.33
C PRO A 8 -9.16 -9.66 -13.10
N ALA A 9 -10.07 -10.61 -12.83
CA ALA A 9 -10.93 -10.58 -11.65
C ALA A 9 -10.06 -10.22 -10.46
N ALA A 10 -10.32 -9.06 -9.84
CA ALA A 10 -9.58 -8.62 -8.66
C ALA A 10 -9.57 -9.79 -7.69
N ALA A 11 -8.39 -10.40 -7.50
CA ALA A 11 -8.24 -11.52 -6.59
C ALA A 11 -8.86 -11.07 -5.26
N LEU A 12 -9.76 -11.88 -4.70
CA LEU A 12 -10.36 -11.61 -3.40
C LEU A 12 -9.22 -11.38 -2.40
N ILE A 13 -9.01 -10.11 -2.02
CA ILE A 13 -7.97 -9.73 -1.07
C ILE A 13 -8.24 -10.48 0.25
N HIS A 14 -7.20 -11.12 0.80
CA HIS A 14 -7.31 -11.84 2.07
C HIS A 14 -7.95 -10.93 3.14
N PRO A 15 -8.90 -11.41 3.98
CA PRO A 15 -9.61 -10.57 4.94
C PRO A 15 -8.69 -9.73 5.84
N ASP A 16 -7.59 -10.31 6.31
CA ASP A 16 -6.61 -9.61 7.13
C ASP A 16 -5.83 -8.55 6.35
N GLU A 17 -5.52 -8.78 5.06
CA GLU A 17 -4.93 -7.76 4.20
C GLU A 17 -5.92 -6.61 3.96
N ARG A 18 -7.19 -6.93 3.72
CA ARG A 18 -8.24 -5.92 3.57
C ARG A 18 -8.39 -5.08 4.84
N ALA A 19 -8.37 -5.69 6.02
CA ALA A 19 -8.42 -4.98 7.29
C ALA A 19 -7.20 -4.07 7.48
N ALA A 20 -6.00 -4.57 7.20
CA ALA A 20 -4.77 -3.78 7.25
C ALA A 20 -4.80 -2.59 6.29
N ARG A 21 -5.29 -2.76 5.06
CA ARG A 21 -5.47 -1.67 4.08
C ARG A 21 -6.43 -0.60 4.59
N LEU A 22 -7.55 -0.99 5.19
CA LEU A 22 -8.52 -0.05 5.76
C LEU A 22 -7.92 0.75 6.92
N GLN A 23 -7.26 0.08 7.86
CA GLN A 23 -6.64 0.73 9.02
C GLN A 23 -5.50 1.66 8.60
N LEU A 24 -4.64 1.23 7.68
CA LEU A 24 -3.55 2.06 7.19
C LEU A 24 -4.08 3.28 6.44
N ALA A 25 -5.08 3.12 5.56
CA ALA A 25 -5.71 4.25 4.89
C ALA A 25 -6.33 5.25 5.89
N ALA A 26 -7.01 4.76 6.94
CA ALA A 26 -7.52 5.61 8.00
C ALA A 26 -6.40 6.36 8.75
N CYS A 27 -5.27 5.69 9.03
CA CYS A 27 -4.09 6.30 9.62
C CYS A 27 -3.57 7.48 8.79
N TYR A 28 -3.42 7.30 7.46
CA TYR A 28 -3.07 8.40 6.56
C TYR A 28 -4.05 9.57 6.65
N ARG A 29 -5.36 9.31 6.72
CA ARG A 29 -6.38 10.37 6.86
C ARG A 29 -6.27 11.11 8.19
N VAL A 30 -6.04 10.40 9.28
CA VAL A 30 -5.82 11.02 10.61
C VAL A 30 -4.58 11.91 10.58
N PHE A 31 -3.47 11.45 10.00
CA PHE A 31 -2.25 12.25 9.88
C PHE A 31 -2.46 13.50 9.03
N ALA A 32 -3.19 13.37 7.91
CA ALA A 32 -3.56 14.53 7.10
C ALA A 32 -4.41 15.54 7.88
N MET A 33 -5.39 15.07 8.68
CA MET A 33 -6.23 15.94 9.51
C MET A 33 -5.44 16.65 10.62
N LEU A 34 -4.41 16.01 11.17
CA LEU A 34 -3.53 16.58 12.18
C LEU A 34 -2.45 17.52 11.61
N GLY A 35 -2.34 17.63 10.28
CA GLY A 35 -1.30 18.40 9.61
C GLY A 35 0.09 17.76 9.71
N TRP A 36 0.18 16.47 10.01
CA TRP A 36 1.44 15.73 10.14
C TRP A 36 1.93 15.21 8.78
N THR A 37 1.93 16.09 7.78
CA THR A 37 2.30 15.78 6.40
C THR A 37 3.42 16.68 5.92
N GLU A 38 4.33 16.13 5.12
CA GLU A 38 5.36 16.87 4.40
C GLU A 38 5.13 16.63 2.91
N MET A 39 4.22 17.41 2.33
CA MET A 39 3.79 17.28 0.93
C MET A 39 3.54 15.79 0.55
N ILE A 40 4.28 15.27 -0.43
CA ILE A 40 4.15 13.90 -0.95
C ILE A 40 5.29 12.96 -0.50
N TYR A 41 6.14 13.42 0.42
CA TYR A 41 7.41 12.76 0.73
C TYR A 41 7.37 11.81 1.92
N ASN A 42 6.33 11.84 2.75
CA ASN A 42 6.25 10.98 3.94
C ASN A 42 5.73 9.58 3.60
N HIS A 43 5.98 8.62 4.50
CA HIS A 43 5.53 7.22 4.38
C HIS A 43 5.01 6.69 5.72
N ILE A 44 3.99 5.82 5.67
CA ILE A 44 3.55 5.00 6.80
C ILE A 44 3.46 3.56 6.27
N THR A 45 4.04 2.61 6.98
CA THR A 45 4.03 1.20 6.53
C THR A 45 3.40 0.30 7.57
N VAL A 46 2.76 -0.78 7.13
CA VAL A 46 2.37 -1.90 7.99
C VAL A 46 2.86 -3.21 7.41
N ARG A 47 3.50 -4.06 8.23
CA ARG A 47 3.84 -5.44 7.84
C ARG A 47 2.56 -6.27 7.81
N LEU A 48 2.37 -7.04 6.75
CA LEU A 48 1.24 -7.98 6.66
C LEU A 48 1.47 -9.19 7.59
N PRO A 49 0.41 -9.73 8.20
CA PRO A 49 0.52 -10.88 9.08
C PRO A 49 0.82 -12.16 8.30
N ASP A 50 1.37 -13.15 8.98
CA ASP A 50 1.74 -14.43 8.37
C ASP A 50 0.51 -15.20 7.82
N SER A 51 -0.70 -14.92 8.31
CA SER A 51 -1.97 -15.41 7.74
C SER A 51 -2.19 -14.98 6.29
N VAL A 52 -1.59 -13.87 5.86
CA VAL A 52 -1.65 -13.36 4.49
C VAL A 52 -0.46 -13.84 3.67
N THR A 53 0.74 -13.84 4.26
CA THR A 53 2.00 -13.95 3.51
C THR A 53 2.66 -15.32 3.59
N GLY A 54 2.19 -16.21 4.46
CA GLY A 54 2.84 -17.50 4.72
C GLY A 54 4.22 -17.36 5.38
N GLY A 55 4.47 -16.24 6.10
CA GLY A 55 5.75 -15.95 6.76
C GLY A 55 6.66 -14.99 5.98
N GLU A 56 6.35 -14.72 4.71
CA GLU A 56 7.10 -13.75 3.91
C GLU A 56 6.99 -12.33 4.48
N LYS A 57 8.06 -11.55 4.36
CA LYS A 57 8.09 -10.14 4.78
C LYS A 57 7.50 -9.26 3.68
N GLN A 58 6.19 -9.01 3.77
CA GLN A 58 5.47 -8.11 2.87
C GLN A 58 4.83 -6.95 3.64
N PHE A 59 4.73 -5.79 3.01
CA PHE A 59 4.31 -4.55 3.65
C PHE A 59 3.30 -3.81 2.77
N LEU A 60 2.43 -3.01 3.40
CA LEU A 60 1.62 -2.01 2.70
C LEU A 60 2.23 -0.62 2.86
N ILE A 61 2.16 0.21 1.81
CA ILE A 61 2.67 1.59 1.76
C ILE A 61 1.84 2.45 0.79
N ASN A 62 1.85 3.77 0.95
CA ASN A 62 1.24 4.70 -0.02
C ASN A 62 1.96 4.69 -1.38
N PRO A 63 1.22 4.91 -2.48
CA PRO A 63 1.81 5.32 -3.75
C PRO A 63 2.64 6.58 -3.62
N PHE A 64 3.78 6.63 -4.30
CA PHE A 64 4.52 7.88 -4.45
C PHE A 64 3.77 8.84 -5.37
N GLY A 65 3.69 10.11 -4.96
CA GLY A 65 2.98 11.17 -5.68
C GLY A 65 1.60 11.52 -5.14
N LEU A 66 1.06 10.76 -4.18
CA LEU A 66 -0.18 11.09 -3.50
C LEU A 66 0.08 11.80 -2.18
N HIS A 67 -0.68 12.87 -1.91
CA HIS A 67 -0.79 13.42 -0.56
C HIS A 67 -1.57 12.45 0.34
N TYR A 68 -1.35 12.50 1.65
CA TYR A 68 -2.00 11.60 2.61
C TYR A 68 -3.54 11.67 2.59
N SER A 69 -4.09 12.83 2.22
CA SER A 69 -5.54 13.02 2.01
C SER A 69 -6.09 12.33 0.76
N GLU A 70 -5.26 11.68 -0.05
CA GLU A 70 -5.67 10.99 -1.28
C GLU A 70 -5.50 9.46 -1.15
N VAL A 71 -4.80 9.00 -0.11
CA VAL A 71 -4.60 7.56 0.14
C VAL A 71 -5.92 6.88 0.50
N THR A 72 -6.22 5.75 -0.14
CA THR A 72 -7.38 4.90 0.13
C THR A 72 -6.92 3.46 0.30
N ALA A 73 -7.77 2.60 0.87
CA ALA A 73 -7.44 1.18 1.01
C ALA A 73 -7.14 0.51 -0.35
N SER A 74 -7.77 0.97 -1.42
CA SER A 74 -7.65 0.39 -2.77
C SER A 74 -6.43 0.88 -3.55
N ASN A 75 -5.82 2.02 -3.18
CA ASN A 75 -4.63 2.52 -3.86
C ASN A 75 -3.33 2.22 -3.12
N LEU A 76 -3.37 1.62 -1.93
CA LEU A 76 -2.16 1.14 -1.24
C LEU A 76 -1.41 0.09 -2.07
N LEU A 77 -0.09 0.17 -2.03
CA LEU A 77 0.80 -0.80 -2.65
C LEU A 77 1.18 -1.88 -1.65
N LYS A 78 1.25 -3.13 -2.10
CA LYS A 78 1.90 -4.23 -1.38
C LYS A 78 3.29 -4.43 -1.94
N ILE A 79 4.30 -4.46 -1.08
CA ILE A 79 5.71 -4.61 -1.46
C ILE A 79 6.38 -5.73 -0.67
N ASP A 80 7.44 -6.33 -1.23
CA ASP A 80 8.34 -7.20 -0.48
C ASP A 80 9.40 -6.41 0.31
N LEU A 81 10.27 -7.12 1.02
CA LEU A 81 11.37 -6.54 1.81
C LEU A 81 12.38 -5.77 0.95
N GLN A 82 12.46 -6.05 -0.35
CA GLN A 82 13.35 -5.35 -1.29
C GLN A 82 12.67 -4.13 -1.91
N GLY A 83 11.42 -3.83 -1.54
CA GLY A 83 10.63 -2.72 -2.07
C GLY A 83 10.03 -2.99 -3.44
N LYS A 84 10.04 -4.24 -3.92
CA LYS A 84 9.39 -4.62 -5.18
C LYS A 84 7.88 -4.68 -4.98
N VAL A 85 7.14 -4.04 -5.88
CA VAL A 85 5.67 -4.08 -5.89
C VAL A 85 5.17 -5.49 -6.22
N LEU A 86 4.36 -6.03 -5.33
CA LEU A 86 3.66 -7.32 -5.46
C LEU A 86 2.19 -7.12 -5.88
N ASP A 87 1.56 -6.03 -5.45
CA ASP A 87 0.17 -5.67 -5.78
C ASP A 87 -0.08 -4.15 -5.63
N GLY A 88 -1.11 -3.61 -6.31
CA GLY A 88 -1.53 -2.21 -6.23
C GLY A 88 -1.27 -1.35 -7.50
N GLY A 89 -0.97 -1.98 -8.63
CA GLY A 89 -0.91 -1.32 -9.95
C GLY A 89 0.45 -0.72 -10.31
N ALA A 90 0.46 0.16 -11.33
CA ALA A 90 1.69 0.72 -11.92
C ALA A 90 2.25 1.95 -11.18
N TRP A 91 1.83 2.18 -9.93
CA TRP A 91 2.33 3.30 -9.15
C TRP A 91 3.78 3.06 -8.71
N PRO A 92 4.64 4.09 -8.77
CA PRO A 92 5.97 3.99 -8.19
C PRO A 92 5.91 3.94 -6.66
N VAL A 93 6.82 3.19 -6.05
CA VAL A 93 7.17 3.28 -4.63
C VAL A 93 8.35 4.25 -4.51
N ASN A 94 8.43 5.03 -3.42
CA ASN A 94 9.64 5.79 -3.12
C ASN A 94 10.65 4.89 -2.36
N PRO A 95 11.75 4.45 -2.99
CA PRO A 95 12.67 3.49 -2.37
C PRO A 95 13.40 4.06 -1.15
N ALA A 96 13.66 5.37 -1.14
CA ALA A 96 14.31 6.06 -0.02
C ALA A 96 13.45 6.04 1.25
N GLY A 97 12.12 6.10 1.10
CA GLY A 97 11.17 6.02 2.19
C GLY A 97 11.10 4.66 2.85
N PHE A 98 11.06 3.59 2.05
CA PHE A 98 10.89 2.25 2.60
C PHE A 98 12.16 1.70 3.27
N THR A 99 13.34 2.11 2.82
CA THR A 99 14.62 1.57 3.34
C THR A 99 14.73 1.70 4.87
N VAL A 100 14.25 2.81 5.45
CA VAL A 100 14.26 3.04 6.90
C VAL A 100 13.23 2.15 7.63
N HIS A 101 12.10 1.84 6.99
CA HIS A 101 11.05 0.99 7.55
C HIS A 101 11.38 -0.51 7.48
N ALA A 102 12.30 -0.88 6.59
CA ALA A 102 12.78 -2.25 6.41
C ALA A 102 14.00 -2.62 7.27
N ALA A 103 14.57 -1.63 7.98
CA ALA A 103 15.79 -1.76 8.79
C ALA A 103 15.62 -2.63 10.05
#